data_AF-A0A7X7DVT0-F1
#
_entry.id   AF-A0A7X7DVT0-F1
#
_cell.length_a   1.000
_cell.length_b   1.000
_cell.length_c   1.000
_cell.angle_alpha   90.00
_cell.angle_beta   90.00
_cell.angle_gamma   90.00
#
_symmetry.space_group_name_H-M   'P 1'
#
loop_
_entity.id
_entity.type
_entity.pdbx_description
1 polymer ?
#
loop_
_entity_poly.entity_id
_entity_poly.type
_entity_poly.pdbx_seq_one_letter_code
_entity_poly.pdbx_strand_id
1 'polypeptide(L)' 'AEFLELRKTFADSPKSWSVDAASIDKETFDLSVKNPNNGTETLHRSPTAILDEIAALDAESAEVLEKIRAVLG' A
#
# COMPACT_ATOMS: atom_id res chain seq x y z
N ALA A 1 0.26 -27.45 4.59
CA ALA A 1 0.85 -28.60 3.89
C ALA A 1 1.37 -28.22 2.50
N GLU A 2 0.65 -27.38 1.75
CA GLU A 2 1.01 -26.92 0.39
C GLU A 2 2.45 -26.38 0.24
N PHE A 3 2.94 -25.59 1.20
CA PHE A 3 4.33 -25.07 1.19
C PHE A 3 5.42 -26.15 1.10
N LEU A 4 5.24 -27.28 1.80
CA LEU A 4 6.23 -28.37 1.82
C LEU A 4 6.21 -29.18 0.52
N GLU A 5 5.07 -29.27 -0.14
CA GLU A 5 4.95 -29.93 -1.44
C GLU A 5 5.54 -29.07 -2.55
N LEU A 6 5.23 -27.76 -2.57
CA LEU A 6 5.76 -26.82 -3.57
C LEU A 6 7.26 -26.56 -3.42
N ARG A 7 7.82 -26.69 -2.21
CA ARG A 7 9.27 -26.59 -1.99
C ARG A 7 10.05 -27.65 -2.76
N LYS A 8 9.49 -28.86 -2.95
CA LYS A 8 10.19 -29.95 -3.68
C LYS A 8 10.48 -29.58 -5.14
N THR A 9 9.62 -28.76 -5.73
CA THR A 9 9.73 -28.31 -7.13
C THR A 9 10.15 -26.84 -7.25
N PHE A 10 10.34 -26.14 -6.13
CA PHE A 10 10.50 -24.68 -6.08
C PHE A 10 9.41 -23.93 -6.86
N ALA A 11 8.21 -24.51 -6.91
CA ALA A 11 7.11 -23.90 -7.64
C ALA A 11 6.60 -22.66 -6.90
N ASP A 12 6.49 -21.56 -7.63
CA ASP A 12 5.94 -20.32 -7.11
C ASP A 12 4.44 -20.45 -6.84
N SER A 13 3.99 -19.75 -5.82
CA SER A 13 2.62 -19.71 -5.33
C SER A 13 2.32 -18.35 -4.71
N PRO A 14 1.04 -18.05 -4.43
CA PRO A 14 0.67 -16.80 -3.77
C PRO A 14 1.33 -16.57 -2.41
N LYS A 15 1.80 -17.61 -1.71
CA LYS A 15 2.41 -17.52 -0.36
C LYS A 15 3.89 -17.91 -0.31
N SER A 16 4.47 -18.30 -1.43
CA SER A 16 5.86 -18.74 -1.52
C SER A 16 6.31 -18.56 -2.95
N TRP A 17 7.26 -17.67 -3.19
CA TRP A 17 7.80 -17.36 -4.50
C TRP A 17 9.31 -17.24 -4.45
N SER A 18 9.94 -17.45 -5.59
CA SER A 18 11.37 -17.30 -5.80
C SER A 18 11.66 -15.94 -6.42
N VAL A 19 12.79 -15.34 -6.06
CA VAL A 19 13.32 -14.12 -6.69
C VAL A 19 14.67 -14.46 -7.30
N ASP A 20 14.90 -14.01 -8.53
CA ASP A 20 16.21 -14.13 -9.17
C ASP A 20 17.19 -13.16 -8.48
N ALA A 21 18.33 -13.68 -8.01
CA ALA A 21 19.36 -12.84 -7.38
C ALA A 21 19.94 -11.80 -8.35
N ALA A 22 19.87 -12.04 -9.67
CA ALA A 22 20.31 -11.08 -10.68
C ALA A 22 19.36 -9.90 -10.86
N SER A 23 18.09 -10.02 -10.45
CA SER A 23 17.09 -8.95 -10.55
C SER A 23 17.04 -8.04 -9.32
N ILE A 24 17.81 -8.36 -8.27
CA ILE A 24 17.93 -7.52 -7.07
C ILE A 24 18.83 -6.32 -7.40
N ASP A 25 18.32 -5.13 -7.09
CA ASP A 25 19.08 -3.89 -7.16
C ASP A 25 20.34 -4.01 -6.27
N LYS A 26 21.53 -3.95 -6.89
CA LYS A 26 22.81 -4.19 -6.22
C LYS A 26 23.32 -2.99 -5.41
N GLU A 27 22.68 -1.83 -5.55
CA GLU A 27 23.04 -0.64 -4.78
C GLU A 27 22.32 -0.65 -3.44
N THR A 28 21.05 -1.10 -3.44
CA THR A 28 20.18 -1.10 -2.26
C THR A 28 20.05 -2.46 -1.60
N PHE A 29 20.31 -3.55 -2.34
CA PHE A 29 20.00 -4.93 -1.93
C PHE A 29 18.60 -5.04 -1.34
N ASP A 30 17.61 -4.39 -1.97
CA ASP A 30 16.25 -4.38 -1.45
C ASP A 30 15.65 -5.80 -1.51
N LEU A 31 15.55 -6.42 -0.34
CA LEU A 31 14.90 -7.71 -0.10
C LEU A 31 13.48 -7.51 0.46
N SER A 32 12.88 -6.33 0.26
CA SER A 32 11.50 -6.09 0.67
C SER A 32 10.57 -7.17 0.10
N VAL A 33 9.52 -7.48 0.86
CA VAL A 33 8.55 -8.56 0.58
C VAL A 33 7.62 -8.21 -0.59
N LYS A 34 8.21 -7.89 -1.74
CA LYS A 34 7.55 -7.65 -3.02
C LYS A 34 7.22 -9.02 -3.61
N ASN A 35 6.10 -9.58 -3.19
CA ASN A 35 5.60 -10.80 -3.79
C ASN A 35 5.02 -10.49 -5.18
N PRO A 36 5.68 -10.90 -6.28
CA PRO A 36 5.19 -10.65 -7.63
C PRO A 36 3.87 -11.40 -7.92
N ASN A 37 3.57 -12.45 -7.13
CA ASN A 37 2.35 -13.25 -7.24
C ASN A 37 1.24 -12.79 -6.29
N ASN A 38 1.53 -11.85 -5.39
CA ASN A 38 0.49 -11.19 -4.61
C ASN A 38 -0.05 -10.08 -5.48
N GLY A 39 -1.16 -10.35 -6.18
CA GLY A 39 -1.84 -9.43 -7.11
C GLY A 39 -2.43 -8.18 -6.45
N THR A 40 -1.66 -7.55 -5.58
CA THR A 40 -1.98 -6.29 -4.94
C THR A 40 -0.75 -5.41 -5.06
N GLU A 41 -0.71 -4.64 -6.15
CA GLU A 41 -0.44 -3.21 -5.98
C GLU A 41 -1.45 -2.74 -4.92
N THR A 42 -1.06 -2.80 -3.65
CA THR A 42 -1.61 -1.86 -2.69
C THR A 42 -1.22 -0.51 -3.25
N LEU A 43 -2.14 0.11 -3.97
CA LEU A 43 -2.04 1.48 -4.45
C LEU A 43 -1.92 2.34 -3.19
N HIS A 44 -0.70 2.45 -2.67
CA HIS A 44 -0.41 3.29 -1.54
C HIS A 44 -0.76 4.69 -2.02
N ARG A 45 -1.83 5.26 -1.44
CA ARG A 45 -2.15 6.67 -1.66
C ARG A 45 -0.87 7.45 -1.43
N SER A 46 -0.47 8.25 -2.40
CA SER A 46 0.73 9.06 -2.24
C SER A 46 0.54 10.00 -1.05
N PRO A 47 1.61 10.41 -0.36
CA PRO A 47 1.51 11.39 0.71
C PRO A 47 0.73 12.65 0.28
N THR A 48 0.91 13.09 -0.97
CA THR A 48 0.18 14.21 -1.56
C THR A 48 -1.33 13.95 -1.65
N ALA A 49 -1.74 12.78 -2.13
CA ALA A 49 -3.16 12.43 -2.22
C ALA A 49 -3.84 12.39 -0.84
N ILE A 50 -3.11 11.95 0.19
CA ILE A 50 -3.61 11.98 1.58
C ILE A 50 -3.76 13.44 2.07
N LEU A 51 -2.80 14.31 1.75
CA LEU A 51 -2.87 15.73 2.12
C LEU A 51 -4.02 16.47 1.44
N ASP A 52 -4.27 16.19 0.16
CA ASP A 52 -5.38 16.79 -0.59
C ASP A 52 -6.74 16.38 0.00
N GLU A 53 -6.88 15.12 0.42
CA GLU A 53 -8.08 14.61 1.10
C GLU A 53 -8.29 15.28 2.47
N ILE A 54 -7.23 15.46 3.26
CA ILE A 54 -7.30 16.17 4.55
C ILE A 54 -7.76 17.62 4.33
N ALA A 55 -7.18 18.32 3.35
CA ALA A 55 -7.54 19.70 3.06
C ALA A 55 -9.01 19.84 2.63
N ALA A 56 -9.52 18.88 1.86
CA ALA A 56 -10.93 18.85 1.47
C ALA A 56 -11.87 18.64 2.68
N LEU A 57 -11.54 17.71 3.57
CA LEU A 57 -12.30 17.44 4.79
C LEU A 57 -12.29 18.63 5.78
N ASP A 58 -11.16 19.31 5.89
CA ASP A 58 -11.04 20.51 6.72
C ASP A 58 -11.91 21.66 6.17
N ALA A 59 -12.00 21.81 4.85
CA ALA A 59 -12.86 22.82 4.22
C ALA A 59 -14.35 22.52 4.45
N GLU A 60 -14.78 21.26 4.31
CA GLU A 60 -16.15 20.84 4.64
C GLU A 60 -16.46 21.12 6.13
N SER A 61 -15.53 20.77 7.02
CA SER A 61 -15.67 21.01 8.46
C SER A 61 -15.79 22.50 8.79
N ALA A 62 -15.01 23.35 8.12
CA ALA A 62 -15.08 24.80 8.27
C ALA A 62 -16.45 25.36 7.85
N GLU A 63 -17.02 24.86 6.74
CA GLU A 63 -18.35 25.25 6.28
C GLU A 63 -19.43 24.88 7.30
N VAL A 64 -19.35 23.67 7.87
CA VAL A 64 -20.28 23.21 8.92
C VAL A 64 -20.16 24.07 10.17
N LEU A 65 -18.94 24.40 10.60
CA LEU A 65 -18.71 25.24 11.77
C LEU A 65 -19.25 26.67 11.59
N GLU A 66 -19.11 27.25 10.40
CA GLU A 66 -19.69 28.56 10.08
C GLU A 66 -21.22 28.53 10.14
N LYS A 67 -21.86 27.46 9.63
CA LYS A 67 -23.32 27.28 9.77
C LYS A 67 -23.75 27.19 11.23
N ILE A 68 -23.02 26.46 12.07
CA ILE A 68 -23.31 26.36 13.51
C ILE A 68 -23.16 27.74 14.17
N ARG A 69 -22.10 28.48 13.84
CA ARG A 69 -21.88 29.83 14.38
C ARG A 69 -23.00 30.79 14.02
N ALA A 70 -23.53 30.71 12.79
CA ALA A 70 -24.66 31.51 12.34
C ALA A 70 -25.99 31.20 13.06
N VAL A 71 -26.12 30.02 13.66
CA VAL A 71 -27.30 29.63 14.47
C VAL A 71 -27.15 30.03 15.94
N LEU A 72 -25.91 30.11 16.44
CA LEU A 72 -25.60 30.45 17.83
C LEU A 72 -25.42 31.95 18.08
N GLY A 73 -25.20 32.75 17.03
CA GLY A 73 -25.17 34.22 17.07
C GLY A 73 -26.50 34.84 16.68
#